data_AF-A0A822BH43-F1
#
_entry.id   AF-A0A822BH43-F1
#
_cell.length_a   1.000
_cell.length_b   1.000
_cell.length_c   1.000
_cell.angle_alpha   90.00
_cell.angle_beta   90.00
_cell.angle_gamma   90.00
#
_symmetry.space_group_name_H-M   'P 1'
#
loop_
_entity.id
_entity.type
_entity.pdbx_description
1 polymer ?
#
loop_
_entity_poly.entity_id
_entity_poly.type
_entity_poly.pdbx_seq_one_letter_code
_entity_poly.pdbx_strand_id
1 'polypeptide(L)'
;MTALAKGLRKAFKNYAINVLEVCLDRFREKKPNVIEALRETCEASYPGTNLEQMSEIAVTALAHKTPIVRQCTQQFLTKCFAMATQTTLPKKVLKIYLPALVKNTGEADAGVRDSAFESLGMLWKCLGEKHILPHITELDELKLNKIKEYAEKSILLNARGEPRSSGTSTAAVSKSVASSINTATMTKKSGGATIVKPDVTADKDEESTSSAPTTKPTTAVKKKSTTTNKPAATTNEPVEEKKREPRPPKVRSEKPIDDPEWQKLPPDEKVQHKLWNARLAGYEECGKLFAMQDSSKSGEFEDYLDLLPRFAQDTNENAKEKGLDALLIFIQEAYVARTTVGDIVSIIMSKCLSGRPKIKERAFDILLMYIEIDKNAEIEEELIKGLENKQPKIVQACLELLRRALSEFGSKVLPIKPFLPKVVPLLEDRDKNVRDEAKLLLVEIYKWIGKQTLMPMIQNVKPIQMQELQTEFDKLDLNGADKPRQTRFLRSQQNVK
;
A
#
# COMPACT_ATOMS: atom_id res chain seq x y z
N MET A 1 13.41 -6.69 -16.44
CA MET A 1 13.03 -7.89 -15.68
C MET A 1 12.31 -8.95 -16.51
N THR A 2 11.29 -8.59 -17.31
CA THR A 2 10.51 -9.50 -18.18
C THR A 2 11.31 -10.64 -18.85
N ALA A 3 12.44 -10.34 -19.49
CA ALA A 3 13.28 -11.33 -20.17
C ALA A 3 13.88 -12.38 -19.23
N LEU A 4 14.31 -11.99 -18.02
CA LEU A 4 14.85 -12.91 -17.01
C LEU A 4 13.76 -13.85 -16.49
N ALA A 5 12.55 -13.34 -16.25
CA ALA A 5 11.42 -14.16 -15.81
C ALA A 5 11.00 -15.19 -16.88
N LYS A 6 10.84 -14.74 -18.14
CA LYS A 6 10.52 -15.60 -19.30
C LYS A 6 11.64 -16.64 -19.58
N GLY A 7 12.90 -16.28 -19.35
CA GLY A 7 14.06 -17.17 -19.55
C GLY A 7 14.26 -18.20 -18.43
N LEU A 8 14.24 -17.77 -17.17
CA LEU A 8 14.52 -18.63 -15.99
C LEU A 8 13.35 -19.55 -15.64
N ARG A 9 12.11 -19.22 -16.04
CA ARG A 9 10.91 -20.06 -15.87
C ARG A 9 10.78 -20.55 -14.41
N LYS A 10 10.86 -21.87 -14.17
CA LYS A 10 10.76 -22.49 -12.83
C LYS A 10 11.81 -22.00 -11.84
N ALA A 11 12.99 -21.56 -12.30
CA ALA A 11 14.03 -21.02 -11.42
C ALA A 11 13.72 -19.59 -10.94
N PHE A 12 12.80 -18.87 -11.59
CA PHE A 12 12.41 -17.52 -11.19
C PHE A 12 11.57 -17.47 -9.90
N LYS A 13 11.06 -18.61 -9.43
CA LYS A 13 10.16 -18.71 -8.27
C LYS A 13 10.69 -18.04 -7.00
N ASN A 14 12.01 -18.07 -6.78
CA ASN A 14 12.66 -17.49 -5.59
C ASN A 14 12.64 -15.95 -5.62
N TYR A 15 12.38 -15.34 -6.77
CA TYR A 15 12.39 -13.88 -6.98
C TYR A 15 10.99 -13.32 -7.30
N ALA A 16 10.04 -14.18 -7.67
CA ALA A 16 8.74 -13.79 -8.22
C ALA A 16 7.94 -12.86 -7.29
N ILE A 17 7.89 -13.14 -5.98
CA ILE A 17 7.19 -12.30 -5.00
C ILE A 17 7.85 -10.93 -4.88
N ASN A 18 9.16 -10.87 -4.64
CA ASN A 18 9.90 -9.61 -4.46
C ASN A 18 9.82 -8.72 -5.72
N VAL A 19 9.86 -9.33 -6.91
CA VAL A 19 9.72 -8.60 -8.18
C VAL A 19 8.29 -8.11 -8.38
N LEU A 20 7.28 -8.90 -8.03
CA LEU A 20 5.89 -8.46 -8.05
C LEU A 20 5.65 -7.31 -7.06
N GLU A 21 6.13 -7.40 -5.83
CA GLU A 21 6.00 -6.35 -4.80
C GLU A 21 6.53 -5.00 -5.32
N VAL A 22 7.75 -4.99 -5.84
CA VAL A 22 8.37 -3.79 -6.43
C VAL A 22 7.59 -3.29 -7.65
N CYS A 23 7.10 -4.18 -8.52
CA CYS A 23 6.35 -3.75 -9.71
C CYS A 23 4.95 -3.22 -9.38
N LEU A 24 4.24 -3.79 -8.40
CA LEU A 24 2.95 -3.29 -7.92
C LEU A 24 3.10 -1.91 -7.25
N ASP A 25 4.10 -1.73 -6.35
CA ASP A 25 4.43 -0.43 -5.75
C ASP A 25 4.81 0.63 -6.81
N ARG A 26 5.42 0.20 -7.93
CA ARG A 26 5.79 1.04 -9.08
C ARG A 26 4.67 1.33 -10.07
N PHE A 27 3.46 0.76 -9.97
CA PHE A 27 2.33 1.19 -10.83
C PHE A 27 1.89 2.66 -10.61
N ARG A 28 2.53 3.40 -9.68
CA ARG A 28 2.41 4.86 -9.53
C ARG A 28 3.17 5.68 -10.59
N GLU A 29 4.05 5.06 -11.38
CA GLU A 29 4.77 5.77 -12.45
C GLU A 29 3.79 6.29 -13.51
N LYS A 30 4.11 7.42 -14.16
CA LYS A 30 3.19 8.12 -15.07
C LYS A 30 3.42 7.89 -16.56
N LYS A 31 4.59 7.41 -16.96
CA LYS A 31 4.92 7.20 -18.39
C LYS A 31 4.25 5.91 -18.88
N PRO A 32 3.39 5.92 -19.91
CA PRO A 32 2.67 4.73 -20.37
C PRO A 32 3.59 3.53 -20.64
N ASN A 33 4.70 3.75 -21.34
CA ASN A 33 5.68 2.71 -21.66
C ASN A 33 6.32 2.07 -20.41
N VAL A 34 6.42 2.80 -19.29
CA VAL A 34 6.94 2.28 -18.02
C VAL A 34 5.86 1.46 -17.31
N ILE A 35 4.61 1.93 -17.31
CA ILE A 35 3.46 1.17 -16.79
C ILE A 35 3.33 -0.16 -17.55
N GLU A 36 3.47 -0.14 -18.88
CA GLU A 36 3.38 -1.35 -19.70
C GLU A 36 4.54 -2.33 -19.45
N ALA A 37 5.78 -1.85 -19.38
CA ALA A 37 6.93 -2.68 -19.01
C ALA A 37 6.81 -3.30 -17.58
N LEU A 38 6.12 -2.60 -16.66
CA LEU A 38 5.78 -3.13 -15.34
C LEU A 38 4.67 -4.20 -15.43
N ARG A 39 3.63 -4.00 -16.25
CA ARG A 39 2.58 -5.02 -16.49
C ARG A 39 3.17 -6.29 -17.08
N GLU A 40 3.98 -6.16 -18.15
CA GLU A 40 4.71 -7.28 -18.74
C GLU A 40 5.59 -8.00 -17.72
N THR A 41 6.26 -7.25 -16.83
CA THR A 41 7.08 -7.84 -15.78
C THR A 41 6.23 -8.62 -14.77
N CYS A 42 5.08 -8.08 -14.35
CA CYS A 42 4.15 -8.78 -13.46
C CYS A 42 3.60 -10.07 -14.11
N GLU A 43 3.07 -9.98 -15.34
CA GLU A 43 2.56 -11.14 -16.09
C GLU A 43 3.64 -12.21 -16.29
N ALA A 44 4.88 -11.81 -16.63
CA ALA A 44 6.00 -12.74 -16.77
C ALA A 44 6.49 -13.34 -15.44
N SER A 45 6.26 -12.66 -14.31
CA SER A 45 6.66 -13.12 -12.98
C SER A 45 5.65 -14.09 -12.34
N TYR A 46 4.36 -13.97 -12.69
CA TYR A 46 3.29 -14.80 -12.11
C TYR A 46 3.53 -16.32 -12.19
N PRO A 47 4.05 -16.92 -13.29
CA PRO A 47 4.38 -18.35 -13.34
C PRO A 47 5.43 -18.83 -12.34
N GLY A 48 6.14 -17.93 -11.65
CA GLY A 48 7.02 -18.25 -10.53
C GLY A 48 6.30 -18.35 -9.17
N THR A 49 5.01 -18.05 -9.09
CA THR A 49 4.23 -18.02 -7.83
C THR A 49 2.77 -18.44 -8.05
N ASN A 50 1.86 -18.07 -7.16
CA ASN A 50 0.41 -18.34 -7.26
C ASN A 50 -0.41 -17.30 -6.46
N LEU A 51 -1.73 -17.34 -6.64
CA LEU A 51 -2.69 -16.42 -6.01
C LEU A 51 -2.72 -16.47 -4.47
N GLU A 52 -2.30 -17.57 -3.84
CA GLU A 52 -2.21 -17.63 -2.37
C GLU A 52 -0.93 -16.93 -1.88
N GLN A 53 0.21 -17.22 -2.49
CA GLN A 53 1.51 -16.64 -2.13
C GLN A 53 1.61 -15.13 -2.37
N MET A 54 1.01 -14.59 -3.45
CA MET A 54 1.06 -13.14 -3.71
C MET A 54 0.00 -12.33 -2.94
N SER A 55 -0.85 -12.97 -2.14
CA SER A 55 -2.10 -12.36 -1.67
C SER A 55 -1.89 -11.13 -0.79
N GLU A 56 -0.87 -11.13 0.07
CA GLU A 56 -0.52 -9.99 0.94
C GLU A 56 -0.11 -8.75 0.14
N ILE A 57 0.86 -8.90 -0.77
CA ILE A 57 1.34 -7.77 -1.62
C ILE A 57 0.24 -7.28 -2.57
N ALA A 58 -0.59 -8.19 -3.08
CA ALA A 58 -1.67 -7.86 -4.01
C ALA A 58 -2.83 -7.12 -3.31
N VAL A 59 -3.28 -7.57 -2.14
CA VAL A 59 -4.32 -6.86 -1.36
C VAL A 59 -3.80 -5.51 -0.86
N THR A 60 -2.53 -5.42 -0.45
CA THR A 60 -1.88 -4.15 -0.10
C THR A 60 -1.92 -3.16 -1.26
N ALA A 61 -1.63 -3.63 -2.49
CA ALA A 61 -1.70 -2.79 -3.69
C ALA A 61 -3.14 -2.47 -4.13
N LEU A 62 -4.12 -3.37 -3.91
CA LEU A 62 -5.55 -3.10 -4.11
C LEU A 62 -6.10 -2.02 -3.17
N ALA A 63 -5.52 -1.86 -1.98
CA ALA A 63 -5.89 -0.84 -1.00
C ALA A 63 -5.07 0.46 -1.12
N HIS A 64 -4.17 0.57 -2.11
CA HIS A 64 -3.17 1.65 -2.17
C HIS A 64 -3.78 3.05 -2.40
N LYS A 65 -3.22 4.07 -1.73
CA LYS A 65 -3.71 5.46 -1.72
C LYS A 65 -3.77 6.18 -3.08
N THR A 66 -3.06 5.67 -4.09
CA THR A 66 -3.05 6.23 -5.45
C THR A 66 -3.94 5.40 -6.39
N PRO A 67 -5.00 5.97 -7.02
CA PRO A 67 -5.94 5.23 -7.87
C PRO A 67 -5.31 4.37 -8.97
N ILE A 68 -4.34 4.91 -9.73
CA ILE A 68 -3.71 4.16 -10.83
C ILE A 68 -3.00 2.87 -10.38
N VAL A 69 -2.47 2.82 -9.14
CA VAL A 69 -1.89 1.58 -8.59
C VAL A 69 -2.98 0.53 -8.41
N ARG A 70 -4.12 0.91 -7.84
CA ARG A 70 -5.27 0.00 -7.66
C ARG A 70 -5.79 -0.50 -9.00
N GLN A 71 -5.95 0.40 -9.98
CA GLN A 71 -6.37 0.05 -11.34
C GLN A 71 -5.42 -0.94 -12.02
N CYS A 72 -4.11 -0.67 -12.01
CA CYS A 72 -3.11 -1.54 -12.62
C CYS A 72 -3.03 -2.91 -11.92
N THR A 73 -3.10 -2.94 -10.58
CA THR A 73 -3.15 -4.19 -9.80
C THR A 73 -4.41 -5.00 -10.11
N GLN A 74 -5.58 -4.37 -10.23
CA GLN A 74 -6.81 -5.08 -10.63
C GLN A 74 -6.68 -5.69 -12.03
N GLN A 75 -6.17 -4.94 -12.99
CA GLN A 75 -5.95 -5.45 -14.35
C GLN A 75 -4.92 -6.60 -14.41
N PHE A 76 -3.87 -6.55 -13.58
CA PHE A 76 -2.95 -7.70 -13.42
C PHE A 76 -3.64 -8.91 -12.77
N LEU A 77 -4.45 -8.70 -11.73
CA LEU A 77 -5.19 -9.78 -11.08
C LEU A 77 -6.25 -10.39 -12.00
N THR A 78 -6.92 -9.59 -12.84
CA THR A 78 -7.80 -10.08 -13.93
C THR A 78 -7.07 -11.11 -14.80
N LYS A 79 -5.81 -10.85 -15.19
CA LYS A 79 -5.00 -11.81 -15.97
C LYS A 79 -4.68 -13.07 -15.16
N CYS A 80 -4.34 -12.92 -13.88
CA CYS A 80 -4.06 -14.06 -12.99
C CYS A 80 -5.30 -14.94 -12.75
N PHE A 81 -6.48 -14.33 -12.61
CA PHE A 81 -7.78 -15.00 -12.48
C PHE A 81 -8.21 -15.67 -13.79
N ALA A 82 -7.93 -15.07 -14.95
CA ALA A 82 -8.18 -15.69 -16.25
C ALA A 82 -7.38 -17.00 -16.43
N MET A 83 -6.16 -17.05 -15.89
CA MET A 83 -5.32 -18.26 -15.86
C MET A 83 -5.74 -19.29 -14.79
N ALA A 84 -6.65 -18.94 -13.88
CA ALA A 84 -6.99 -19.77 -12.73
C ALA A 84 -7.98 -20.92 -13.04
N THR A 85 -8.23 -21.73 -12.02
CA THR A 85 -9.27 -22.78 -11.96
C THR A 85 -9.87 -22.80 -10.55
N GLN A 86 -10.98 -23.52 -10.34
CA GLN A 86 -11.54 -23.73 -8.99
C GLN A 86 -10.51 -24.33 -8.01
N THR A 87 -9.58 -25.16 -8.49
CA THR A 87 -8.49 -25.75 -7.68
C THR A 87 -7.44 -24.73 -7.24
N THR A 88 -7.08 -23.78 -8.11
CA THR A 88 -6.08 -22.74 -7.79
C THR A 88 -6.66 -21.50 -7.13
N LEU A 89 -7.99 -21.38 -7.08
CA LEU A 89 -8.72 -20.27 -6.48
C LEU A 89 -9.79 -20.79 -5.48
N PRO A 90 -9.40 -21.58 -4.46
CA PRO A 90 -10.33 -22.13 -3.48
C PRO A 90 -10.93 -21.03 -2.60
N LYS A 91 -12.04 -21.34 -1.91
CA LYS A 91 -12.81 -20.39 -1.08
C LYS A 91 -11.97 -19.61 -0.04
N LYS A 92 -10.85 -20.17 0.44
CA LYS A 92 -9.89 -19.47 1.31
C LYS A 92 -9.18 -18.30 0.59
N VAL A 93 -8.71 -18.52 -0.64
CA VAL A 93 -8.01 -17.51 -1.46
C VAL A 93 -9.01 -16.47 -1.98
N LEU A 94 -10.19 -16.91 -2.44
CA LEU A 94 -11.25 -16.03 -2.92
C LEU A 94 -11.66 -14.98 -1.87
N LYS A 95 -11.77 -15.39 -0.60
CA LYS A 95 -12.08 -14.51 0.55
C LYS A 95 -11.03 -13.43 0.82
N ILE A 96 -9.78 -13.59 0.39
CA ILE A 96 -8.71 -12.60 0.60
C ILE A 96 -8.86 -11.43 -0.38
N TYR A 97 -9.16 -11.72 -1.65
CA TYR A 97 -9.27 -10.69 -2.70
C TYR A 97 -10.62 -9.97 -2.74
N LEU A 98 -11.73 -10.69 -2.56
CA LEU A 98 -13.06 -10.13 -2.82
C LEU A 98 -13.41 -8.86 -2.03
N PRO A 99 -13.14 -8.72 -0.72
CA PRO A 99 -13.49 -7.51 0.03
C PRO A 99 -12.86 -6.23 -0.55
N ALA A 100 -11.63 -6.32 -1.07
CA ALA A 100 -10.96 -5.18 -1.70
C ALA A 100 -11.53 -4.87 -3.09
N LEU A 101 -11.82 -5.90 -3.90
CA LEU A 101 -12.43 -5.73 -5.23
C LEU A 101 -13.86 -5.18 -5.15
N VAL A 102 -14.68 -5.72 -4.24
CA VAL A 102 -16.07 -5.29 -4.01
C VAL A 102 -16.10 -3.83 -3.54
N LYS A 103 -15.24 -3.44 -2.58
CA LYS A 103 -15.06 -2.03 -2.19
C LYS A 103 -14.69 -1.15 -3.39
N ASN A 104 -13.74 -1.58 -4.22
CA ASN A 104 -13.27 -0.78 -5.35
C ASN A 104 -14.36 -0.51 -6.41
N THR A 105 -15.47 -1.25 -6.45
CA THR A 105 -16.64 -0.91 -7.28
C THR A 105 -17.32 0.42 -6.92
N GLY A 106 -17.11 0.92 -5.69
CA GLY A 106 -17.68 2.17 -5.17
C GLY A 106 -16.70 3.34 -5.07
N GLU A 107 -15.45 3.18 -5.53
CA GLU A 107 -14.42 4.21 -5.42
C GLU A 107 -14.67 5.41 -6.35
N ALA A 108 -14.12 6.59 -6.01
CA ALA A 108 -14.37 7.82 -6.75
C ALA A 108 -13.78 7.82 -8.18
N ASP A 109 -12.66 7.13 -8.38
CA ASP A 109 -11.97 7.02 -9.66
C ASP A 109 -12.64 6.00 -10.59
N ALA A 110 -12.91 6.40 -11.84
CA ALA A 110 -13.59 5.55 -12.83
C ALA A 110 -12.75 4.34 -13.25
N GLY A 111 -11.45 4.50 -13.45
CA GLY A 111 -10.54 3.40 -13.82
C GLY A 111 -10.43 2.34 -12.72
N VAL A 112 -10.47 2.75 -11.45
CA VAL A 112 -10.54 1.84 -10.30
C VAL A 112 -11.87 1.08 -10.27
N ARG A 113 -13.01 1.74 -10.49
CA ARG A 113 -14.32 1.06 -10.57
C ARG A 113 -14.39 0.06 -11.73
N ASP A 114 -14.01 0.51 -12.93
CA ASP A 114 -14.17 -0.30 -14.15
C ASP A 114 -13.25 -1.52 -14.14
N SER A 115 -12.01 -1.40 -13.66
CA SER A 115 -11.14 -2.56 -13.46
C SER A 115 -11.57 -3.47 -12.29
N ALA A 116 -12.30 -2.95 -11.29
CA ALA A 116 -12.92 -3.80 -10.26
C ALA A 116 -14.06 -4.66 -10.84
N PHE A 117 -14.93 -4.08 -11.67
CA PHE A 117 -15.96 -4.82 -12.40
C PHE A 117 -15.36 -5.84 -13.37
N GLU A 118 -14.25 -5.50 -14.04
CA GLU A 118 -13.49 -6.43 -14.89
C GLU A 118 -12.93 -7.63 -14.09
N SER A 119 -12.27 -7.38 -12.95
CA SER A 119 -11.75 -8.45 -12.08
C SER A 119 -12.86 -9.35 -11.52
N LEU A 120 -13.97 -8.76 -11.06
CA LEU A 120 -15.12 -9.52 -10.56
C LEU A 120 -15.82 -10.32 -11.68
N GLY A 121 -15.93 -9.75 -12.89
CA GLY A 121 -16.44 -10.44 -14.07
C GLY A 121 -15.57 -11.62 -14.48
N MET A 122 -14.24 -11.49 -14.42
CA MET A 122 -13.32 -12.60 -14.67
C MET A 122 -13.43 -13.71 -13.62
N LEU A 123 -13.57 -13.36 -12.33
CA LEU A 123 -13.83 -14.32 -11.26
C LEU A 123 -15.17 -15.06 -11.48
N TRP A 124 -16.21 -14.35 -11.91
CA TRP A 124 -17.50 -14.91 -12.30
C TRP A 124 -17.38 -15.86 -13.50
N LYS A 125 -16.62 -15.49 -14.53
CA LYS A 125 -16.35 -16.34 -15.71
C LYS A 125 -15.51 -17.58 -15.37
N CYS A 126 -14.61 -17.49 -14.38
CA CYS A 126 -13.74 -18.59 -13.96
C CYS A 126 -14.43 -19.60 -13.01
N LEU A 127 -15.29 -19.12 -12.10
CA LEU A 127 -15.88 -19.95 -11.04
C LEU A 127 -17.39 -20.21 -11.20
N GLY A 128 -18.10 -19.36 -11.94
CA GLY A 128 -19.56 -19.41 -12.12
C GLY A 128 -20.36 -18.73 -11.01
N GLU A 129 -21.58 -18.27 -11.35
CA GLU A 129 -22.51 -17.50 -10.49
C GLU A 129 -22.66 -18.11 -9.09
N LYS A 130 -22.91 -19.43 -9.00
CA LYS A 130 -23.08 -20.18 -7.75
C LYS A 130 -21.92 -20.02 -6.76
N HIS A 131 -20.70 -19.78 -7.23
CA HIS A 131 -19.50 -19.65 -6.38
C HIS A 131 -19.14 -18.20 -6.05
N ILE A 132 -19.56 -17.23 -6.87
CA ILE A 132 -19.28 -15.81 -6.66
C ILE A 132 -20.40 -15.09 -5.91
N LEU A 133 -21.67 -15.34 -6.28
CA LEU A 133 -22.82 -14.61 -5.74
C LEU A 133 -22.89 -14.61 -4.19
N PRO A 134 -22.60 -15.72 -3.47
CA PRO A 134 -22.59 -15.74 -1.99
C PRO A 134 -21.50 -14.90 -1.32
N HIS A 135 -20.67 -14.21 -2.09
CA HIS A 135 -19.57 -13.35 -1.61
C HIS A 135 -19.66 -11.89 -2.07
N ILE A 136 -20.66 -11.54 -2.89
CA ILE A 136 -20.86 -10.18 -3.41
C ILE A 136 -22.31 -9.68 -3.23
N THR A 137 -23.03 -10.24 -2.25
CA THR A 137 -24.44 -9.95 -1.93
C THR A 137 -24.72 -8.51 -1.48
N GLU A 138 -23.68 -7.74 -1.18
CA GLU A 138 -23.73 -6.31 -0.83
C GLU A 138 -23.74 -5.37 -2.04
N LEU A 139 -23.68 -5.91 -3.27
CA LEU A 139 -23.75 -5.14 -4.50
C LEU A 139 -25.18 -5.00 -5.00
N ASP A 140 -25.53 -3.78 -5.43
CA ASP A 140 -26.77 -3.47 -6.11
C ASP A 140 -26.89 -4.13 -7.50
N GLU A 141 -28.12 -4.22 -8.01
CA GLU A 141 -28.43 -4.88 -9.29
C GLU A 141 -27.70 -4.26 -10.48
N LEU A 142 -27.49 -2.94 -10.49
CA LEU A 142 -26.78 -2.24 -11.56
C LEU A 142 -25.30 -2.68 -11.61
N LYS A 143 -24.65 -2.78 -10.44
CA LYS A 143 -23.29 -3.33 -10.32
C LYS A 143 -23.23 -4.81 -10.68
N LEU A 144 -24.19 -5.62 -10.24
CA LEU A 144 -24.25 -7.05 -10.57
C LEU A 144 -24.40 -7.27 -12.09
N ASN A 145 -25.24 -6.49 -12.77
CA ASN A 145 -25.40 -6.54 -14.22
C ASN A 145 -24.13 -6.11 -14.95
N LYS A 146 -23.41 -5.09 -14.47
CA LYS A 146 -22.09 -4.71 -15.01
C LYS A 146 -21.04 -5.80 -14.81
N ILE A 147 -21.05 -6.52 -13.68
CA ILE A 147 -20.17 -7.69 -13.47
C ILE A 147 -20.48 -8.81 -14.48
N LYS A 148 -21.77 -9.07 -14.77
CA LYS A 148 -22.20 -10.05 -15.78
C LYS A 148 -21.71 -9.66 -17.18
N GLU A 149 -21.84 -8.39 -17.56
CA GLU A 149 -21.33 -7.85 -18.84
C GLU A 149 -19.81 -8.06 -19.02
N TYR A 150 -19.01 -7.80 -17.97
CA TYR A 150 -17.57 -8.11 -18.00
C TYR A 150 -17.28 -9.61 -17.98
N ALA A 151 -18.10 -10.43 -17.32
CA ALA A 151 -17.96 -11.89 -17.32
C ALA A 151 -18.23 -12.51 -18.70
N GLU A 152 -19.18 -11.97 -19.46
CA GLU A 152 -19.44 -12.37 -20.86
C GLU A 152 -18.23 -12.07 -21.74
N LYS A 153 -17.72 -10.83 -21.68
CA LYS A 153 -16.55 -10.34 -22.42
C LYS A 153 -15.22 -11.01 -22.01
N SER A 154 -15.15 -11.61 -20.82
CA SER A 154 -13.95 -12.23 -20.28
C SER A 154 -13.54 -13.52 -21.00
N ILE A 155 -12.25 -13.64 -21.35
CA ILE A 155 -11.64 -14.83 -21.97
C ILE A 155 -10.74 -15.53 -20.95
N LEU A 156 -10.93 -16.84 -20.74
CA LEU A 156 -10.07 -17.65 -19.88
C LEU A 156 -8.76 -18.01 -20.59
N LEU A 157 -7.66 -18.00 -19.85
CA LEU A 157 -6.30 -18.20 -20.36
C LEU A 157 -5.70 -19.51 -19.84
N ASN A 158 -4.83 -20.14 -20.61
CA ASN A 158 -4.04 -21.29 -20.16
C ASN A 158 -2.85 -20.82 -19.28
N ALA A 159 -2.05 -21.76 -18.77
CA ALA A 159 -0.90 -21.45 -17.91
C ALA A 159 0.28 -20.75 -18.63
N ARG A 160 0.14 -20.41 -19.93
CA ARG A 160 1.08 -19.59 -20.71
C ARG A 160 0.54 -18.19 -21.02
N GLY A 161 -0.71 -17.89 -20.64
CA GLY A 161 -1.40 -16.65 -20.98
C GLY A 161 -2.08 -16.64 -22.35
N GLU A 162 -2.12 -17.77 -23.06
CA GLU A 162 -2.81 -17.93 -24.35
C GLU A 162 -4.31 -18.23 -24.08
N PRO A 163 -5.27 -17.78 -24.91
CA PRO A 163 -6.68 -18.16 -24.76
C PRO A 163 -6.88 -19.68 -24.70
N ARG A 164 -7.69 -20.16 -23.75
CA ARG A 164 -8.18 -21.55 -23.79
C ARG A 164 -9.09 -21.68 -25.00
N SER A 165 -8.85 -22.67 -25.86
CA SER A 165 -9.84 -23.07 -26.85
C SER A 165 -11.14 -23.45 -26.14
N SER A 166 -12.29 -23.12 -26.75
CA SER A 166 -13.62 -23.32 -26.18
C SER A 166 -14.06 -24.79 -26.24
N GLY A 167 -13.26 -25.68 -25.65
CA GLY A 167 -13.60 -27.09 -25.45
C GLY A 167 -14.60 -27.24 -24.31
N THR A 168 -15.72 -27.91 -24.61
CA THR A 168 -16.81 -28.22 -23.68
C THR A 168 -16.30 -28.86 -22.39
N SER A 169 -16.47 -28.17 -21.26
CA SER A 169 -16.09 -28.66 -19.92
C SER A 169 -17.30 -29.27 -19.19
N THR A 170 -17.83 -30.37 -19.71
CA THR A 170 -18.75 -31.25 -18.98
C THR A 170 -17.98 -32.29 -18.17
N ALA A 171 -18.25 -32.33 -16.86
CA ALA A 171 -17.96 -33.40 -15.90
C ALA A 171 -16.71 -34.31 -16.11
N ALA A 172 -15.63 -34.02 -15.39
CA ALA A 172 -14.54 -34.99 -15.15
C ALA A 172 -14.90 -35.93 -13.99
N VAL A 173 -15.66 -37.00 -14.26
CA VAL A 173 -15.95 -38.12 -13.35
C VAL A 173 -15.98 -39.41 -14.19
N SER A 174 -15.18 -40.45 -13.93
CA SER A 174 -14.07 -40.63 -12.99
C SER A 174 -13.13 -41.75 -13.49
N LYS A 175 -12.09 -42.10 -12.73
CA LYS A 175 -11.17 -43.23 -13.01
C LYS A 175 -11.89 -44.49 -13.52
N SER A 176 -11.34 -45.11 -14.55
CA SER A 176 -11.35 -46.57 -14.67
C SER A 176 -9.92 -47.10 -14.54
N VAL A 177 -9.67 -47.85 -13.45
CA VAL A 177 -8.75 -48.98 -13.53
C VAL A 177 -9.66 -50.17 -13.80
N ALA A 178 -9.71 -50.61 -15.05
CA ALA A 178 -10.47 -51.80 -15.42
C ALA A 178 -9.54 -53.02 -15.29
N SER A 179 -9.71 -53.78 -14.21
CA SER A 179 -9.32 -55.20 -14.22
C SER A 179 -10.20 -55.95 -15.21
N SER A 180 -9.65 -56.97 -15.86
CA SER A 180 -10.31 -57.68 -16.97
C SER A 180 -11.68 -58.28 -16.61
N ILE A 181 -12.52 -58.36 -17.64
CA ILE A 181 -13.84 -59.01 -17.62
C ILE A 181 -13.74 -60.47 -17.19
N ASN A 182 -14.73 -60.95 -16.42
CA ASN A 182 -15.20 -62.32 -16.61
C ASN A 182 -16.71 -62.47 -16.43
N THR A 183 -17.29 -63.24 -17.35
CA THR A 183 -18.71 -63.48 -17.63
C THR A 183 -19.46 -64.26 -16.54
N ALA A 184 -20.73 -63.91 -16.24
CA ALA A 184 -21.80 -64.90 -15.94
C ALA A 184 -23.24 -64.31 -15.85
N THR A 185 -24.10 -64.67 -16.81
CA THR A 185 -25.52 -65.11 -16.68
C THR A 185 -26.54 -64.47 -15.69
N MET A 186 -27.68 -64.03 -16.25
CA MET A 186 -29.09 -64.34 -15.85
C MET A 186 -29.62 -63.81 -14.47
N THR A 187 -30.93 -63.59 -14.19
CA THR A 187 -32.20 -63.98 -14.86
C THR A 187 -33.39 -63.09 -14.42
N LYS A 188 -34.48 -63.04 -15.22
CA LYS A 188 -35.92 -62.80 -14.84
C LYS A 188 -36.31 -61.41 -14.23
N LYS A 189 -37.34 -60.70 -14.77
CA LYS A 189 -38.82 -60.78 -14.55
C LYS A 189 -39.28 -60.31 -13.15
N SER A 190 -40.44 -59.65 -12.95
CA SER A 190 -41.53 -59.25 -13.88
C SER A 190 -42.56 -58.27 -13.24
N GLY A 191 -43.38 -57.61 -14.08
CA GLY A 191 -44.52 -56.73 -13.71
C GLY A 191 -44.25 -55.26 -14.06
N GLY A 192 -45.10 -54.47 -14.73
CA GLY A 192 -46.50 -54.65 -15.16
C GLY A 192 -47.46 -53.85 -14.27
N ALA A 193 -48.33 -52.93 -14.73
CA ALA A 193 -48.63 -52.43 -16.09
C ALA A 193 -49.13 -50.93 -15.96
N THR A 194 -49.81 -50.21 -16.88
CA THR A 194 -50.64 -50.56 -18.05
C THR A 194 -50.70 -49.44 -19.11
N ILE A 195 -51.05 -49.86 -20.33
CA ILE A 195 -51.57 -49.19 -21.54
C ILE A 195 -52.77 -48.23 -21.21
N VAL A 196 -52.99 -47.10 -21.92
CA VAL A 196 -53.93 -46.90 -23.07
C VAL A 196 -53.63 -45.60 -23.87
N LYS A 197 -53.93 -45.63 -25.18
CA LYS A 197 -53.95 -44.58 -26.25
C LYS A 197 -55.28 -44.76 -27.06
N PRO A 198 -55.69 -43.92 -28.05
CA PRO A 198 -54.99 -42.91 -28.87
C PRO A 198 -55.49 -41.45 -28.57
N ASP A 199 -55.78 -40.42 -29.41
CA ASP A 199 -55.98 -40.13 -30.87
C ASP A 199 -55.43 -38.69 -31.19
N VAL A 200 -55.23 -38.11 -32.40
CA VAL A 200 -55.83 -38.08 -33.78
C VAL A 200 -57.04 -37.11 -33.88
N THR A 201 -57.06 -35.97 -34.60
CA THR A 201 -56.60 -35.52 -35.95
C THR A 201 -55.75 -34.20 -35.92
N ALA A 202 -55.11 -33.61 -36.96
CA ALA A 202 -55.34 -33.35 -38.41
C ALA A 202 -56.41 -32.26 -38.72
N ASP A 203 -56.28 -31.30 -39.67
CA ASP A 203 -55.28 -31.04 -40.75
C ASP A 203 -55.44 -29.59 -41.40
N LYS A 204 -54.44 -29.08 -42.17
CA LYS A 204 -54.49 -28.03 -43.29
C LYS A 204 -54.84 -26.52 -43.03
N ASP A 205 -54.65 -25.54 -43.95
CA ASP A 205 -53.64 -25.18 -45.02
C ASP A 205 -53.89 -23.71 -45.53
N GLU A 206 -52.85 -23.01 -46.07
CA GLU A 206 -52.81 -21.88 -47.10
C GLU A 206 -53.73 -20.59 -46.98
N GLU A 207 -53.56 -19.42 -47.65
CA GLU A 207 -52.54 -18.79 -48.54
C GLU A 207 -52.61 -17.21 -48.54
N SER A 208 -51.51 -16.52 -48.93
CA SER A 208 -51.35 -15.19 -49.64
C SER A 208 -52.16 -13.89 -49.26
N THR A 209 -51.95 -12.65 -49.76
CA THR A 209 -51.00 -11.97 -50.71
C THR A 209 -50.86 -10.42 -50.46
N SER A 210 -49.66 -9.83 -50.69
CA SER A 210 -49.39 -8.40 -51.07
C SER A 210 -49.68 -7.26 -50.03
N SER A 211 -49.22 -5.98 -50.12
CA SER A 211 -48.43 -5.21 -51.12
C SER A 211 -47.63 -4.04 -50.45
N ALA A 212 -46.87 -3.24 -51.23
CA ALA A 212 -46.13 -2.00 -50.84
C ALA A 212 -46.35 -0.91 -51.95
N PRO A 213 -45.97 0.42 -51.85
CA PRO A 213 -44.58 0.89 -51.61
C PRO A 213 -44.33 2.34 -51.04
N THR A 214 -43.04 2.65 -50.75
CA THR A 214 -42.29 3.95 -50.83
C THR A 214 -42.92 5.34 -50.59
N THR A 215 -42.21 6.23 -49.85
CA THR A 215 -41.53 7.45 -50.37
C THR A 215 -40.78 8.29 -49.29
N LYS A 216 -39.96 9.27 -49.74
CA LYS A 216 -39.27 10.37 -48.99
C LYS A 216 -39.46 11.66 -49.83
N PRO A 217 -39.49 12.91 -49.28
CA PRO A 217 -38.23 13.67 -49.14
C PRO A 217 -38.24 14.82 -48.07
N THR A 218 -37.22 15.69 -48.16
CA THR A 218 -36.90 17.00 -47.52
C THR A 218 -38.05 18.02 -47.43
N THR A 219 -38.06 19.07 -46.58
CA THR A 219 -37.09 20.22 -46.46
C THR A 219 -37.12 20.94 -45.08
N ALA A 220 -36.39 22.06 -44.92
CA ALA A 220 -36.21 22.83 -43.67
C ALA A 220 -36.77 24.28 -43.76
N VAL A 221 -36.86 25.02 -42.63
CA VAL A 221 -36.75 26.50 -42.57
C VAL A 221 -36.53 27.02 -41.13
N LYS A 222 -35.95 28.23 -40.97
CA LYS A 222 -35.67 28.93 -39.69
C LYS A 222 -36.62 30.13 -39.43
N LYS A 223 -36.84 30.46 -38.15
CA LYS A 223 -36.91 31.85 -37.57
C LYS A 223 -36.93 31.72 -36.02
N LYS A 224 -36.18 32.48 -35.20
CA LYS A 224 -36.13 33.95 -34.95
C LYS A 224 -37.49 34.54 -34.57
N SER A 225 -37.69 35.45 -33.61
CA SER A 225 -36.90 36.00 -32.47
C SER A 225 -37.62 37.28 -32.02
N THR A 226 -37.58 37.67 -30.74
CA THR A 226 -38.00 39.03 -30.35
C THR A 226 -37.19 39.63 -29.20
N THR A 227 -37.02 40.95 -29.23
CA THR A 227 -36.15 41.77 -28.36
C THR A 227 -36.89 43.04 -27.95
N THR A 228 -36.63 43.58 -26.75
CA THR A 228 -36.92 44.96 -26.27
C THR A 228 -36.06 45.21 -25.01
N ASN A 229 -35.68 46.41 -24.52
CA ASN A 229 -35.58 47.82 -24.97
C ASN A 229 -34.70 48.58 -23.91
N LYS A 230 -34.27 49.86 -23.96
CA LYS A 230 -34.51 51.01 -24.87
C LYS A 230 -33.15 51.72 -25.27
N PRO A 231 -32.78 53.03 -25.08
CA PRO A 231 -31.75 53.67 -25.94
C PRO A 231 -30.60 54.50 -25.27
N ALA A 232 -29.61 54.88 -26.10
CA ALA A 232 -28.95 56.19 -26.34
C ALA A 232 -28.87 57.35 -25.29
N ALA A 233 -27.98 58.35 -25.43
CA ALA A 233 -26.61 58.49 -26.04
C ALA A 233 -26.13 59.96 -25.91
N THR A 234 -24.83 60.20 -25.68
CA THR A 234 -24.15 61.50 -25.93
C THR A 234 -22.67 61.26 -26.30
N THR A 235 -22.07 62.15 -27.08
CA THR A 235 -20.72 62.03 -27.68
C THR A 235 -19.62 62.78 -26.91
N ASN A 236 -18.38 62.27 -26.99
CA ASN A 236 -17.17 63.05 -27.32
C ASN A 236 -15.96 62.11 -27.55
N GLU A 237 -15.06 62.50 -28.44
CA GLU A 237 -13.81 61.82 -28.84
C GLU A 237 -12.57 62.68 -28.49
N PRO A 238 -11.32 62.19 -28.60
CA PRO A 238 -10.86 60.79 -28.73
C PRO A 238 -9.72 60.42 -27.75
N VAL A 239 -9.64 59.13 -27.37
CA VAL A 239 -8.38 58.49 -26.95
C VAL A 239 -8.31 57.11 -27.60
N GLU A 240 -7.51 56.94 -28.65
CA GLU A 240 -7.44 55.66 -29.38
C GLU A 240 -6.56 54.62 -28.67
N GLU A 241 -7.10 53.99 -27.63
CA GLU A 241 -6.53 52.76 -27.07
C GLU A 241 -6.67 51.61 -28.09
N LYS A 242 -5.66 51.47 -28.97
CA LYS A 242 -5.74 50.61 -30.16
C LYS A 242 -5.62 49.12 -29.82
N LYS A 243 -6.74 48.53 -29.36
CA LYS A 243 -6.96 47.09 -29.24
C LYS A 243 -6.40 46.34 -30.46
N ARG A 244 -5.45 45.44 -30.22
CA ARG A 244 -5.14 44.35 -31.16
C ARG A 244 -6.05 43.16 -30.90
N GLU A 245 -6.31 42.39 -31.95
CA GLU A 245 -7.23 41.26 -31.96
C GLU A 245 -6.92 40.21 -30.88
N PRO A 246 -7.92 39.40 -30.46
CA PRO A 246 -7.67 38.17 -29.74
C PRO A 246 -6.89 37.20 -30.64
N ARG A 247 -5.56 37.25 -30.56
CA ARG A 247 -4.66 36.27 -31.18
C ARG A 247 -5.18 34.86 -30.81
N PRO A 248 -5.31 33.92 -31.78
CA PRO A 248 -5.76 32.57 -31.47
C PRO A 248 -4.92 31.99 -30.33
N PRO A 249 -5.51 31.13 -29.46
CA PRO A 249 -4.83 30.63 -28.27
C PRO A 249 -3.50 30.05 -28.70
N LYS A 250 -2.42 30.76 -28.33
CA LYS A 250 -1.07 30.38 -28.74
C LYS A 250 -0.82 29.05 -28.05
N VAL A 251 -0.90 27.96 -28.82
CA VAL A 251 -0.51 26.63 -28.36
C VAL A 251 0.93 26.79 -27.90
N ARG A 252 1.10 26.94 -26.59
CA ARG A 252 2.38 26.73 -25.93
C ARG A 252 2.64 25.28 -26.21
N SER A 253 3.51 25.01 -27.18
CA SER A 253 4.01 23.67 -27.42
C SER A 253 4.54 23.18 -26.09
N GLU A 254 3.81 22.26 -25.47
CA GLU A 254 4.28 21.56 -24.29
C GLU A 254 5.47 20.73 -24.78
N LYS A 255 6.66 21.32 -24.66
CA LYS A 255 7.93 20.59 -24.70
C LYS A 255 7.70 19.33 -23.84
N PRO A 256 8.03 18.13 -24.34
CA PRO A 256 7.94 16.92 -23.53
C PRO A 256 8.60 17.16 -22.18
N ILE A 257 7.89 16.82 -21.08
CA ILE A 257 8.38 17.03 -19.71
C ILE A 257 9.38 15.92 -19.37
N ASP A 258 10.51 15.99 -20.09
CA ASP A 258 11.73 15.19 -19.99
C ASP A 258 12.98 16.08 -20.21
N ASP A 259 12.82 17.40 -20.12
CA ASP A 259 13.93 18.36 -19.95
C ASP A 259 14.37 18.27 -18.47
N PRO A 260 15.58 17.78 -18.12
CA PRO A 260 16.01 17.53 -16.74
C PRO A 260 16.47 18.82 -16.04
N GLU A 261 15.78 19.93 -16.27
CA GLU A 261 16.11 21.26 -15.76
C GLU A 261 16.25 21.28 -14.23
N TRP A 262 15.39 20.52 -13.53
CA TRP A 262 15.45 20.35 -12.07
C TRP A 262 16.75 19.72 -11.54
N GLN A 263 17.50 18.99 -12.38
CA GLN A 263 18.79 18.40 -11.95
C GLN A 263 19.88 19.46 -11.76
N LYS A 264 19.73 20.63 -12.38
CA LYS A 264 20.66 21.76 -12.28
C LYS A 264 20.36 22.70 -11.10
N LEU A 265 19.19 22.56 -10.46
CA LEU A 265 18.82 23.34 -9.29
C LEU A 265 19.70 22.98 -8.09
N PRO A 266 19.95 23.91 -7.15
CA PRO A 266 20.66 23.60 -5.92
C PRO A 266 19.80 22.73 -4.97
N PRO A 267 20.39 22.10 -3.93
CA PRO A 267 19.69 21.09 -3.14
C PRO A 267 18.50 21.63 -2.33
N ASP A 268 18.59 22.85 -1.82
CA ASP A 268 17.54 23.61 -1.13
C ASP A 268 16.29 23.86 -1.99
N GLU A 269 16.45 24.15 -3.29
CA GLU A 269 15.36 24.19 -4.26
C GLU A 269 14.83 22.79 -4.56
N LYS A 270 15.74 21.82 -4.77
CA LYS A 270 15.38 20.42 -5.07
C LYS A 270 14.51 19.81 -3.99
N VAL A 271 14.82 19.98 -2.70
CA VAL A 271 14.02 19.45 -1.57
C VAL A 271 12.65 20.11 -1.40
N GLN A 272 12.41 21.24 -2.08
CA GLN A 272 11.11 21.91 -2.12
C GLN A 272 10.32 21.61 -3.42
N HIS A 273 10.96 20.99 -4.41
CA HIS A 273 10.40 20.82 -5.74
C HIS A 273 9.17 19.90 -5.79
N LYS A 274 8.27 20.17 -6.75
CA LYS A 274 6.99 19.47 -6.93
C LYS A 274 7.16 17.98 -7.27
N LEU A 275 8.23 17.61 -7.97
CA LEU A 275 8.55 16.21 -8.31
C LEU A 275 9.29 15.53 -7.16
N TRP A 276 8.76 14.41 -6.67
CA TRP A 276 9.38 13.64 -5.58
C TRP A 276 10.76 13.07 -5.92
N ASN A 277 11.03 12.76 -7.20
CA ASN A 277 12.36 12.36 -7.67
C ASN A 277 13.39 13.48 -7.49
N ALA A 278 12.97 14.75 -7.67
CA ALA A 278 13.84 15.90 -7.45
C ALA A 278 14.10 16.12 -5.96
N ARG A 279 13.08 15.98 -5.10
CA ARG A 279 13.28 16.04 -3.64
C ARG A 279 14.18 14.93 -3.14
N LEU A 280 14.01 13.69 -3.63
CA LEU A 280 14.88 12.57 -3.29
C LEU A 280 16.34 12.85 -3.65
N ALA A 281 16.61 13.32 -4.88
CA ALA A 281 17.95 13.74 -5.28
C ALA A 281 18.46 14.92 -4.43
N GLY A 282 17.60 15.89 -4.13
CA GLY A 282 17.88 16.99 -3.21
C GLY A 282 18.33 16.50 -1.83
N TYR A 283 17.62 15.55 -1.21
CA TYR A 283 18.02 14.95 0.07
C TYR A 283 19.34 14.18 -0.05
N GLU A 284 19.56 13.43 -1.13
CA GLU A 284 20.83 12.72 -1.39
C GLU A 284 22.01 13.66 -1.71
N GLU A 285 21.75 14.90 -2.13
CA GLU A 285 22.75 15.96 -2.30
C GLU A 285 22.98 16.71 -0.97
N CYS A 286 21.93 17.06 -0.22
CA CYS A 286 22.01 17.64 1.12
C CYS A 286 22.84 16.76 2.06
N GLY A 287 22.56 15.45 2.11
CA GLY A 287 23.31 14.51 2.94
C GLY A 287 24.80 14.42 2.58
N LYS A 288 25.19 14.69 1.33
CA LYS A 288 26.60 14.80 0.93
C LYS A 288 27.19 16.14 1.34
N LEU A 289 26.46 17.25 1.17
CA LEU A 289 26.90 18.57 1.61
C LEU A 289 27.15 18.59 3.12
N PHE A 290 26.20 18.10 3.93
CA PHE A 290 26.31 18.06 5.39
C PHE A 290 27.47 17.18 5.88
N ALA A 291 27.75 16.07 5.19
CA ALA A 291 28.90 15.20 5.48
C ALA A 291 30.25 15.73 4.95
N MET A 292 30.27 16.88 4.25
CA MET A 292 31.46 17.51 3.69
C MET A 292 31.75 18.90 4.28
N GLN A 293 30.82 19.49 5.04
CA GLN A 293 31.08 20.74 5.75
C GLN A 293 32.00 20.50 6.96
N ASP A 294 32.85 21.49 7.24
CA ASP A 294 33.54 21.57 8.52
C ASP A 294 32.55 22.07 9.59
N SER A 295 32.38 21.31 10.68
CA SER A 295 31.48 21.66 11.79
C SER A 295 31.85 23.00 12.47
N SER A 296 33.04 23.55 12.22
CA SER A 296 33.53 24.84 12.74
C SER A 296 32.91 26.08 12.06
N LYS A 297 31.57 26.16 12.07
CA LYS A 297 30.76 27.34 11.71
C LYS A 297 30.71 27.70 10.22
N SER A 298 30.64 26.71 9.33
CA SER A 298 30.05 26.91 8.01
C SER A 298 28.59 27.36 8.19
N GLY A 299 28.22 28.54 7.68
CA GLY A 299 26.85 29.08 7.76
C GLY A 299 25.84 28.30 6.90
N GLU A 300 26.35 27.44 6.03
CA GLU A 300 25.65 26.54 5.12
C GLU A 300 24.73 25.51 5.84
N PHE A 301 24.79 25.39 7.17
CA PHE A 301 23.81 24.61 7.94
C PHE A 301 22.55 25.43 8.28
N GLU A 302 22.72 26.73 8.54
CA GLU A 302 21.64 27.65 8.90
C GLU A 302 20.63 27.81 7.77
N ASP A 303 21.10 27.89 6.52
CA ASP A 303 20.27 27.99 5.29
C ASP A 303 19.25 26.84 5.15
N TYR A 304 19.49 25.69 5.78
CA TYR A 304 18.63 24.52 5.70
C TYR A 304 17.66 24.37 6.88
N LEU A 305 17.77 25.17 7.96
CA LEU A 305 16.99 24.99 9.18
C LEU A 305 15.47 24.95 8.93
N ASP A 306 14.94 25.92 8.18
CA ASP A 306 13.51 26.00 7.78
C ASP A 306 13.09 24.85 6.81
N LEU A 307 14.07 24.15 6.23
CA LEU A 307 13.84 23.05 5.29
C LEU A 307 13.85 21.68 5.99
N LEU A 308 14.58 21.49 7.10
CA LEU A 308 14.66 20.21 7.82
C LEU A 308 13.29 19.61 8.18
N PRO A 309 12.26 20.37 8.62
CA PRO A 309 10.92 19.82 8.82
C PRO A 309 10.35 19.10 7.60
N ARG A 310 10.74 19.50 6.37
CA ARG A 310 10.31 18.86 5.11
C ARG A 310 10.89 17.46 4.95
N PHE A 311 12.13 17.23 5.41
CA PHE A 311 12.89 15.99 5.21
C PHE A 311 12.18 14.81 5.89
N ALA A 312 11.71 14.99 7.12
CA ALA A 312 11.00 13.95 7.87
C ALA A 312 9.51 13.80 7.48
N GLN A 313 8.90 14.78 6.79
CA GLN A 313 7.45 14.78 6.51
C GLN A 313 7.05 14.59 5.04
N ASP A 314 7.95 14.20 4.14
CA ASP A 314 7.60 14.00 2.72
C ASP A 314 6.47 12.94 2.54
N THR A 315 5.46 13.32 1.75
CA THR A 315 4.30 12.49 1.37
C THR A 315 4.67 11.23 0.56
N ASN A 316 5.88 11.20 -0.04
CA ASN A 316 6.48 10.04 -0.69
C ASN A 316 7.47 9.33 0.23
N GLU A 317 7.22 8.07 0.52
CA GLU A 317 7.97 7.25 1.49
C GLU A 317 9.45 7.06 1.10
N ASN A 318 9.79 6.96 -0.19
CA ASN A 318 11.18 6.79 -0.61
C ASN A 318 11.97 8.11 -0.49
N ALA A 319 11.30 9.24 -0.78
CA ALA A 319 11.88 10.55 -0.58
C ALA A 319 12.04 10.85 0.92
N LYS A 320 11.06 10.46 1.76
CA LYS A 320 11.15 10.51 3.23
C LYS A 320 12.30 9.65 3.78
N GLU A 321 12.49 8.43 3.27
CA GLU A 321 13.63 7.56 3.65
C GLU A 321 14.97 8.28 3.41
N LYS A 322 15.11 9.01 2.29
CA LYS A 322 16.29 9.83 2.00
C LYS A 322 16.36 11.16 2.74
N GLY A 323 15.23 11.80 3.03
CA GLY A 323 15.15 12.94 3.93
C GLY A 323 15.65 12.58 5.33
N LEU A 324 15.25 11.42 5.86
CA LEU A 324 15.71 10.93 7.17
C LEU A 324 17.20 10.52 7.15
N ASP A 325 17.71 9.89 6.09
CA ASP A 325 19.16 9.66 5.93
C ASP A 325 19.94 10.99 6.01
N ALA A 326 19.51 12.03 5.29
CA ALA A 326 20.18 13.34 5.27
C ALA A 326 20.01 14.14 6.59
N LEU A 327 18.84 14.03 7.22
CA LEU A 327 18.55 14.68 8.50
C LEU A 327 19.36 14.09 9.66
N LEU A 328 19.62 12.78 9.63
CA LEU A 328 20.53 12.13 10.59
C LEU A 328 21.95 12.72 10.47
N ILE A 329 22.47 12.86 9.25
CA ILE A 329 23.79 13.46 8.99
C ILE A 329 23.82 14.93 9.45
N PHE A 330 22.76 15.72 9.19
CA PHE A 330 22.67 17.08 9.71
C PHE A 330 22.78 17.11 11.24
N ILE A 331 22.07 16.22 11.95
CA ILE A 331 22.05 16.19 13.42
C ILE A 331 23.38 15.66 13.99
N GLN A 332 24.15 14.91 13.19
CA GLN A 332 25.51 14.48 13.51
C GLN A 332 26.52 15.62 13.36
N GLU A 333 26.56 16.31 12.21
CA GLU A 333 27.65 17.25 11.88
C GLU A 333 27.35 18.72 12.17
N ALA A 334 26.09 19.15 12.13
CA ALA A 334 25.74 20.57 12.24
C ALA A 334 25.86 21.08 13.69
N TYR A 335 26.64 22.15 13.90
CA TYR A 335 26.78 22.78 15.22
C TYR A 335 25.44 23.33 15.76
N VAL A 336 24.54 23.73 14.86
CA VAL A 336 23.17 24.20 15.15
C VAL A 336 22.17 23.09 15.46
N ALA A 337 22.50 21.80 15.31
CA ALA A 337 21.55 20.68 15.45
C ALA A 337 20.75 20.66 16.77
N ARG A 338 21.28 21.27 17.84
CA ARG A 338 20.62 21.37 19.15
C ARG A 338 19.39 22.30 19.17
N THR A 339 19.20 23.17 18.17
CA THR A 339 18.04 24.08 18.10
C THR A 339 16.81 23.42 17.47
N THR A 340 17.00 22.39 16.63
CA THR A 340 15.96 21.82 15.76
C THR A 340 15.08 20.76 16.45
N VAL A 341 15.44 20.38 17.69
CA VAL A 341 14.86 19.21 18.39
C VAL A 341 13.32 19.25 18.48
N GLY A 342 12.72 20.38 18.84
CA GLY A 342 11.26 20.45 19.08
C GLY A 342 10.43 20.05 17.86
N ASP A 343 10.62 20.75 16.73
CA ASP A 343 9.86 20.50 15.51
C ASP A 343 10.17 19.13 14.89
N ILE A 344 11.45 18.74 14.87
CA ILE A 344 11.88 17.49 14.26
C ILE A 344 11.39 16.28 15.06
N VAL A 345 11.52 16.28 16.39
CA VAL A 345 11.01 15.20 17.23
C VAL A 345 9.48 15.09 17.08
N SER A 346 8.75 16.21 17.17
CA SER A 346 7.29 16.21 17.01
C SER A 346 6.84 15.62 15.65
N ILE A 347 7.55 15.95 14.57
CA ILE A 347 7.30 15.38 13.23
C ILE A 347 7.64 13.89 13.17
N ILE A 348 8.75 13.44 13.77
CA ILE A 348 9.17 12.04 13.76
C ILE A 348 8.18 11.17 14.56
N MET A 349 7.84 11.59 15.77
CA MET A 349 6.89 10.90 16.67
C MET A 349 5.51 10.75 16.01
N SER A 350 5.06 11.75 15.24
CA SER A 350 3.74 11.76 14.61
C SER A 350 3.67 11.15 13.19
N LYS A 351 4.75 11.18 12.39
CA LYS A 351 4.74 10.81 10.95
C LYS A 351 5.73 9.71 10.53
N CYS A 352 6.66 9.30 11.40
CA CYS A 352 7.69 8.32 11.08
C CYS A 352 7.58 7.02 11.88
N LEU A 353 7.27 7.08 13.18
CA LEU A 353 7.21 5.87 14.04
C LEU A 353 6.15 4.84 13.60
N SER A 354 5.07 5.27 12.93
CA SER A 354 4.03 4.39 12.37
C SER A 354 4.29 3.97 10.91
N GLY A 355 5.45 4.34 10.34
CA GLY A 355 5.82 4.11 8.94
C GLY A 355 6.36 2.70 8.63
N ARG A 356 7.00 2.56 7.47
CA ARG A 356 7.72 1.33 7.07
C ARG A 356 8.89 1.04 8.03
N PRO A 357 9.33 -0.21 8.21
CA PRO A 357 10.43 -0.57 9.12
C PRO A 357 11.67 0.32 9.00
N LYS A 358 12.18 0.56 7.77
CA LYS A 358 13.33 1.46 7.55
C LYS A 358 13.11 2.90 8.02
N ILE A 359 11.90 3.44 7.84
CA ILE A 359 11.52 4.80 8.25
C ILE A 359 11.45 4.85 9.79
N LYS A 360 10.99 3.78 10.45
CA LYS A 360 11.00 3.62 11.90
C LYS A 360 12.44 3.49 12.45
N GLU A 361 13.30 2.69 11.83
CA GLU A 361 14.71 2.58 12.26
C GLU A 361 15.46 3.92 12.10
N ARG A 362 15.26 4.66 11.00
CA ARG A 362 15.84 6.01 10.87
C ARG A 362 15.27 7.04 11.83
N ALA A 363 13.98 6.93 12.15
CA ALA A 363 13.40 7.70 13.24
C ALA A 363 14.08 7.39 14.58
N PHE A 364 14.33 6.12 14.90
CA PHE A 364 15.07 5.74 16.11
C PHE A 364 16.52 6.26 16.08
N ASP A 365 17.25 6.06 14.99
CA ASP A 365 18.64 6.53 14.86
C ASP A 365 18.75 8.04 15.11
N ILE A 366 17.80 8.85 14.58
CA ILE A 366 17.72 10.30 14.81
C ILE A 366 17.36 10.65 16.26
N LEU A 367 16.36 10.00 16.84
CA LEU A 367 15.93 10.29 18.22
C LEU A 367 17.02 9.91 19.25
N LEU A 368 17.76 8.84 18.99
CA LEU A 368 18.96 8.47 19.75
C LEU A 368 20.13 9.43 19.50
N MET A 369 20.26 10.00 18.29
CA MET A 369 21.25 11.04 18.02
C MET A 369 20.94 12.34 18.77
N TYR A 370 19.66 12.72 18.93
CA TYR A 370 19.26 13.82 19.81
C TYR A 370 19.64 13.57 21.26
N ILE A 371 19.42 12.35 21.78
CA ILE A 371 19.94 11.96 23.11
C ILE A 371 21.46 12.17 23.17
N GLU A 372 22.22 11.68 22.19
CA GLU A 372 23.68 11.84 22.13
C GLU A 372 24.15 13.31 22.12
N ILE A 373 23.45 14.23 21.43
CA ILE A 373 23.75 15.68 21.48
C ILE A 373 23.12 16.40 22.69
N ASP A 374 23.01 15.69 23.82
CA ASP A 374 22.52 16.16 25.12
C ASP A 374 21.09 16.76 25.08
N LYS A 375 20.22 16.24 24.21
CA LYS A 375 18.79 16.57 24.13
C LYS A 375 17.88 15.46 24.65
N ASN A 376 18.33 14.75 25.70
CA ASN A 376 17.56 13.66 26.29
C ASN A 376 16.25 14.14 26.94
N ALA A 377 16.23 15.31 27.58
CA ALA A 377 15.04 15.82 28.28
C ALA A 377 13.84 16.04 27.35
N GLU A 378 14.07 16.61 26.16
CA GLU A 378 13.02 16.80 25.15
C GLU A 378 12.52 15.46 24.58
N ILE A 379 13.41 14.48 24.42
CA ILE A 379 13.07 13.13 23.97
C ILE A 379 12.29 12.37 25.06
N GLU A 380 12.63 12.55 26.34
CA GLU A 380 11.90 11.98 27.47
C GLU A 380 10.45 12.51 27.55
N GLU A 381 10.25 13.82 27.38
CA GLU A 381 8.91 14.43 27.41
C GLU A 381 8.03 13.92 26.26
N GLU A 382 8.57 13.85 25.03
CA GLU A 382 7.85 13.32 23.87
C GLU A 382 7.62 11.81 23.95
N LEU A 383 8.56 11.02 24.50
CA LEU A 383 8.34 9.60 24.79
C LEU A 383 7.19 9.37 25.79
N ILE A 384 7.09 10.18 26.85
CA ILE A 384 5.99 10.08 27.82
C ILE A 384 4.64 10.34 27.14
N LYS A 385 4.54 11.34 26.24
CA LYS A 385 3.34 11.59 25.41
C LYS A 385 3.07 10.44 24.44
N GLY A 386 4.12 9.87 23.85
CA GLY A 386 4.07 8.76 22.89
C GLY A 386 3.55 7.45 23.49
N LEU A 387 3.85 7.17 24.76
CA LEU A 387 3.31 6.02 25.50
C LEU A 387 1.79 6.12 25.76
N GLU A 388 1.21 7.31 25.70
CA GLU A 388 -0.25 7.53 25.85
C GLU A 388 -0.99 7.70 24.49
N ASN A 389 -0.31 7.38 23.38
CA ASN A 389 -0.86 7.58 22.05
C ASN A 389 -2.00 6.58 21.73
N LYS A 390 -3.05 7.05 21.05
CA LYS A 390 -4.20 6.22 20.64
C LYS A 390 -3.90 5.22 19.52
N GLN A 391 -2.70 5.23 18.94
CA GLN A 391 -2.25 4.28 17.93
C GLN A 391 -1.27 3.26 18.55
N PRO A 392 -1.63 1.97 18.69
CA PRO A 392 -0.78 0.97 19.32
C PRO A 392 0.62 0.83 18.68
N LYS A 393 0.74 1.05 17.37
CA LYS A 393 2.04 1.07 16.68
C LYS A 393 2.98 2.18 17.17
N ILE A 394 2.44 3.35 17.54
CA ILE A 394 3.25 4.45 18.08
C ILE A 394 3.66 4.11 19.52
N VAL A 395 2.72 3.60 20.34
CA VAL A 395 3.02 3.15 21.71
C VAL A 395 4.09 2.06 21.73
N GLN A 396 3.98 1.05 20.86
CA GLN A 396 5.00 0.00 20.69
C GLN A 396 6.35 0.60 20.30
N ALA A 397 6.39 1.48 19.28
CA ALA A 397 7.64 2.12 18.85
C ALA A 397 8.26 3.00 19.95
N CYS A 398 7.45 3.62 20.83
CA CYS A 398 7.94 4.38 21.97
C CYS A 398 8.53 3.48 23.07
N LEU A 399 7.90 2.33 23.36
CA LEU A 399 8.44 1.32 24.27
C LEU A 399 9.77 0.72 23.75
N GLU A 400 9.82 0.43 22.44
CA GLU A 400 10.98 -0.12 21.75
C GLU A 400 12.16 0.87 21.72
N LEU A 401 11.88 2.15 21.42
CA LEU A 401 12.87 3.23 21.47
C LEU A 401 13.35 3.49 22.90
N LEU A 402 12.46 3.51 23.89
CA LEU A 402 12.80 3.66 25.31
C LEU A 402 13.69 2.49 25.79
N ARG A 403 13.42 1.26 25.32
CA ARG A 403 14.27 0.09 25.57
C ARG A 403 15.64 0.21 24.91
N ARG A 404 15.71 0.61 23.63
CA ARG A 404 16.96 0.80 22.88
C ARG A 404 17.81 1.93 23.48
N ALA A 405 17.20 3.07 23.80
CA ALA A 405 17.86 4.20 24.44
C ALA A 405 18.38 3.88 25.85
N LEU A 406 17.61 3.13 26.66
CA LEU A 406 18.08 2.65 27.96
C LEU A 406 19.27 1.69 27.82
N SER A 407 19.25 0.79 26.83
CA SER A 407 20.35 -0.15 26.57
C SER A 407 21.62 0.53 26.03
N GLU A 408 21.48 1.54 25.16
CA GLU A 408 22.59 2.31 24.60
C GLU A 408 23.23 3.28 25.63
N PHE A 409 22.41 4.10 26.30
CA PHE A 409 22.88 5.22 27.14
C PHE A 409 22.82 4.97 28.65
N GLY A 410 21.98 4.05 29.12
CA GLY A 410 21.87 3.68 30.53
C GLY A 410 21.03 4.60 31.41
N SER A 411 20.68 4.07 32.59
CA SER A 411 19.72 4.66 33.54
C SER A 411 20.13 5.99 34.19
N LYS A 412 21.35 6.48 33.93
CA LYS A 412 21.84 7.81 34.34
C LYS A 412 21.52 8.90 33.31
N VAL A 413 21.54 8.56 32.02
CA VAL A 413 21.17 9.47 30.92
C VAL A 413 19.66 9.46 30.74
N LEU A 414 19.04 8.28 30.85
CA LEU A 414 17.61 8.09 30.67
C LEU A 414 16.98 7.62 32.00
N PRO A 415 16.51 8.54 32.87
CA PRO A 415 15.96 8.19 34.17
C PRO A 415 14.68 7.37 34.02
N ILE A 416 14.63 6.20 34.64
CA ILE A 416 13.53 5.23 34.45
C ILE A 416 12.24 5.63 35.18
N LYS A 417 12.37 6.33 36.32
CA LYS A 417 11.26 6.61 37.25
C LYS A 417 10.05 7.35 36.65
N PRO A 418 10.21 8.34 35.74
CA PRO A 418 9.07 9.01 35.10
C PRO A 418 8.24 8.10 34.18
N PHE A 419 8.86 7.07 33.58
CA PHE A 419 8.21 6.20 32.61
C PHE A 419 7.36 5.09 33.24
N LEU A 420 7.79 4.53 34.38
CA LEU A 420 7.12 3.38 35.02
C LEU A 420 5.60 3.56 35.23
N PRO A 421 5.08 4.73 35.67
CA PRO A 421 3.63 4.96 35.77
C PRO A 421 2.87 4.86 34.45
N LYS A 422 3.53 5.05 33.29
CA LYS A 422 2.95 4.87 31.95
C LYS A 422 3.17 3.45 31.42
N VAL A 423 4.35 2.86 31.67
CA VAL A 423 4.73 1.52 31.19
C VAL A 423 3.96 0.40 31.89
N VAL A 424 3.73 0.49 33.21
CA VAL A 424 3.04 -0.55 33.98
C VAL A 424 1.62 -0.84 33.46
N PRO A 425 0.75 0.15 33.20
CA PRO A 425 -0.55 -0.08 32.56
C PRO A 425 -0.49 -0.75 31.19
N LEU A 426 0.57 -0.55 30.41
CA LEU A 426 0.70 -1.09 29.05
C LEU A 426 0.92 -2.61 29.00
N LEU A 427 1.24 -3.25 30.14
CA LEU A 427 1.16 -4.70 30.31
C LEU A 427 -0.28 -5.24 30.12
N GLU A 428 -1.29 -4.38 30.23
CA GLU A 428 -2.71 -4.69 30.00
C GLU A 428 -3.29 -4.07 28.73
N ASP A 429 -2.46 -3.47 27.85
CA ASP A 429 -2.97 -2.90 26.60
C ASP A 429 -3.70 -3.95 25.74
N ARG A 430 -4.61 -3.51 24.88
CA ARG A 430 -5.41 -4.43 24.03
C ARG A 430 -4.55 -5.08 22.95
N ASP A 431 -3.55 -4.38 22.41
CA ASP A 431 -2.63 -4.90 21.40
C ASP A 431 -1.59 -5.83 22.04
N LYS A 432 -1.34 -6.99 21.42
CA LYS A 432 -0.38 -7.98 21.93
C LYS A 432 1.05 -7.43 21.91
N ASN A 433 1.42 -6.71 20.87
CA ASN A 433 2.80 -6.24 20.65
C ASN A 433 3.15 -5.15 21.66
N VAL A 434 2.19 -4.30 22.04
CA VAL A 434 2.36 -3.31 23.13
C VAL A 434 2.61 -4.01 24.47
N ARG A 435 1.83 -5.03 24.83
CA ARG A 435 2.04 -5.81 26.06
C ARG A 435 3.40 -6.52 26.08
N ASP A 436 3.78 -7.13 24.95
CA ASP A 436 5.05 -7.86 24.83
C ASP A 436 6.26 -6.90 24.92
N GLU A 437 6.20 -5.75 24.23
CA GLU A 437 7.28 -4.75 24.25
C GLU A 437 7.39 -4.08 25.63
N ALA A 438 6.27 -3.88 26.34
CA ALA A 438 6.28 -3.40 27.73
C ALA A 438 6.95 -4.40 28.68
N LYS A 439 6.76 -5.71 28.49
CA LYS A 439 7.52 -6.75 29.22
C LYS A 439 9.01 -6.67 28.90
N LEU A 440 9.38 -6.59 27.61
CA LEU A 440 10.79 -6.47 27.21
C LEU A 440 11.47 -5.23 27.79
N LEU A 441 10.78 -4.09 27.87
CA LEU A 441 11.27 -2.88 28.51
C LEU A 441 11.47 -3.06 30.03
N LEU A 442 10.54 -3.69 30.74
CA LEU A 442 10.71 -3.97 32.17
C LEU A 442 11.86 -4.96 32.45
N VAL A 443 12.11 -5.91 31.54
CA VAL A 443 13.27 -6.83 31.59
C VAL A 443 14.58 -6.09 31.32
N GLU A 444 14.61 -5.08 30.43
CA GLU A 444 15.79 -4.22 30.26
C GLU A 444 16.03 -3.33 31.49
N ILE A 445 14.98 -2.70 32.01
CA ILE A 445 15.01 -1.92 33.26
C ILE A 445 15.56 -2.76 34.42
N TYR A 446 15.14 -4.02 34.55
CA TYR A 446 15.64 -4.93 35.58
C TYR A 446 17.17 -5.06 35.57
N LYS A 447 17.80 -5.21 34.40
CA LYS A 447 19.27 -5.28 34.28
C LYS A 447 19.95 -4.01 34.83
N TRP A 448 19.34 -2.85 34.59
CA TRP A 448 19.94 -1.54 34.90
C TRP A 448 19.79 -1.08 36.34
N ILE A 449 18.72 -1.47 37.05
CA ILE A 449 18.47 -1.04 38.44
C ILE A 449 18.31 -2.18 39.45
N GLY A 450 18.18 -3.43 38.99
CA GLY A 450 18.07 -4.63 39.82
C GLY A 450 16.73 -4.81 40.54
N LYS A 451 16.48 -6.05 40.98
CA LYS A 451 15.28 -6.51 41.70
C LYS A 451 14.87 -5.58 42.85
N GLN A 452 15.83 -5.20 43.69
CA GLN A 452 15.59 -4.39 44.90
C GLN A 452 15.04 -3.00 44.58
N THR A 453 15.41 -2.41 43.44
CA THR A 453 14.97 -1.07 43.03
C THR A 453 13.68 -1.14 42.21
N LEU A 454 13.55 -2.13 41.32
CA LEU A 454 12.39 -2.24 40.42
C LEU A 454 11.12 -2.72 41.13
N MET A 455 11.20 -3.78 41.93
CA MET A 455 10.00 -4.46 42.45
C MET A 455 9.05 -3.54 43.24
N PRO A 456 9.52 -2.62 44.12
CA PRO A 456 8.64 -1.67 44.81
C PRO A 456 7.92 -0.69 43.86
N MET A 457 8.49 -0.42 42.67
CA MET A 457 7.91 0.50 41.69
C MET A 457 6.86 -0.17 40.78
N ILE A 458 6.84 -1.50 40.70
CA ILE A 458 5.90 -2.28 39.88
C ILE A 458 4.92 -3.14 40.69
N GLN A 459 4.85 -2.95 42.00
CA GLN A 459 4.03 -3.74 42.95
C GLN A 459 2.52 -3.86 42.61
N ASN A 460 1.98 -2.97 41.78
CA ASN A 460 0.56 -2.96 41.37
C ASN A 460 0.26 -3.80 40.11
N VAL A 461 1.24 -4.50 39.53
CA VAL A 461 1.06 -5.43 38.41
C VAL A 461 0.28 -6.67 38.86
N LYS A 462 -0.61 -7.22 38.01
CA LYS A 462 -1.43 -8.39 38.39
C LYS A 462 -0.56 -9.62 38.66
N PRO A 463 -0.94 -10.52 39.60
CA PRO A 463 -0.11 -11.66 40.00
C PRO A 463 0.41 -12.52 38.85
N ILE A 464 -0.40 -12.77 37.81
CA ILE A 464 0.01 -13.55 36.64
C ILE A 464 1.14 -12.85 35.87
N GLN A 465 0.99 -11.55 35.56
CA GLN A 465 2.01 -10.76 34.88
C GLN A 465 3.27 -10.59 35.74
N MET A 466 3.12 -10.49 37.06
CA MET A 466 4.24 -10.44 37.99
C MET A 466 5.01 -11.77 38.01
N GLN A 467 4.32 -12.91 37.94
CA GLN A 467 4.94 -14.23 37.82
C GLN A 467 5.67 -14.39 36.47
N GLU A 468 5.09 -13.91 35.36
CA GLU A 468 5.77 -13.88 34.05
C GLU A 468 7.04 -13.01 34.10
N LEU A 469 6.97 -11.79 34.62
CA LEU A 469 8.13 -10.89 34.77
C LEU A 469 9.20 -11.49 35.68
N GLN A 470 8.80 -12.05 36.83
CA GLN A 470 9.74 -12.69 37.76
C GLN A 470 10.45 -13.88 37.11
N THR A 471 9.76 -14.64 36.25
CA THR A 471 10.35 -15.74 35.47
C THR A 471 11.40 -15.25 34.47
N GLU A 472 11.23 -14.08 33.84
CA GLU A 472 12.26 -13.49 32.99
C GLU A 472 13.42 -12.86 33.79
N PHE A 473 13.14 -12.27 34.96
CA PHE A 473 14.15 -11.72 35.86
C PHE A 473 15.07 -12.84 36.42
N ASP A 474 14.49 -13.95 36.88
CA ASP A 474 15.24 -15.07 37.44
C ASP A 474 16.12 -15.75 36.37
N LYS A 475 15.73 -15.73 35.08
CA LYS A 475 16.60 -16.17 33.98
C LYS A 475 17.82 -15.27 33.81
N LEU A 476 17.71 -13.95 34.02
CA LEU A 476 18.86 -13.05 33.92
C LEU A 476 19.85 -13.29 35.07
N ASP A 477 19.33 -13.47 36.29
CA ASP A 477 20.12 -13.80 37.49
C ASP A 477 20.86 -15.16 37.29
N LEU A 478 20.13 -16.21 36.86
CA LEU A 478 20.68 -17.56 36.67
C LEU A 478 21.73 -17.66 35.55
N ASN A 479 21.60 -16.86 34.49
CA ASN A 479 22.59 -16.82 33.40
C ASN A 479 23.86 -16.03 33.77
N GLY A 480 23.95 -15.49 34.99
CA GLY A 480 25.11 -14.69 35.43
C GLY A 480 25.31 -13.43 34.58
N ALA A 481 24.21 -12.79 34.16
CA ALA A 481 24.25 -11.69 33.20
C ALA A 481 25.17 -10.55 33.67
N ASP A 482 26.17 -10.23 32.85
CA ASP A 482 27.11 -9.13 33.07
C ASP A 482 26.33 -7.81 33.26
N LYS A 483 26.75 -6.98 34.23
CA LYS A 483 26.03 -5.73 34.52
C LYS A 483 26.02 -4.87 33.24
N PRO A 484 24.85 -4.33 32.83
CA PRO A 484 24.77 -3.60 31.58
C PRO A 484 25.68 -2.39 31.60
N ARG A 485 26.33 -2.13 30.47
CA ARG A 485 27.34 -1.08 30.31
C ARG A 485 26.85 -0.12 29.25
N GLN A 486 27.02 1.17 29.52
CA GLN A 486 26.74 2.22 28.56
C GLN A 486 27.64 2.02 27.33
N THR A 487 27.03 1.79 26.16
CA THR A 487 27.74 1.60 24.89
C THR A 487 27.81 2.91 24.09
N ARG A 488 26.88 3.84 24.34
CA ARG A 488 26.78 5.12 23.67
C ARG A 488 26.83 6.27 24.67
N PHE A 489 27.72 7.24 24.43
CA PHE A 489 28.02 8.33 25.35
C PHE A 489 27.49 9.65 24.83
N LEU A 490 26.98 10.50 25.72
CA LEU A 490 26.62 11.88 25.36
C LEU A 490 27.85 12.66 24.87
N ARG A 491 27.70 13.65 23.99
CA ARG A 491 28.84 14.49 23.56
C ARG A 491 29.48 15.24 24.74
N SER A 492 28.71 15.65 25.76
CA SER A 492 29.28 16.16 27.01
C SER A 492 30.13 15.15 27.79
N GLN A 493 29.83 13.84 27.68
CA GLN A 493 30.60 12.76 28.32
C GLN A 493 31.81 12.32 27.48
N GLN A 494 31.75 12.51 26.17
CA GLN A 494 32.88 12.26 25.25
C GLN A 494 33.98 13.32 25.47
N ASN A 495 33.60 14.60 25.59
CA ASN A 495 34.53 15.74 25.75
C ASN A 495 35.21 15.86 27.14
N VAL A 496 35.06 14.86 28.01
CA VAL A 496 35.57 14.83 29.41
C VAL A 496 36.50 13.61 29.63
N LYS A 497 37.02 13.03 28.54
CA LYS A 497 38.02 11.95 28.52
C LYS A 497 39.25 12.38 27.73
#